data_AF-A0A1I7FKW3-F1
#
_entry.id   AF-A0A1I7FKW3-F1
#
_cell.length_a   1.000
_cell.length_b   1.000
_cell.length_c   1.000
_cell.angle_alpha   90.00
_cell.angle_beta   90.00
_cell.angle_gamma   90.00
#
_symmetry.space_group_name_H-M   'P 1'
#
loop_
_entity.id
_entity.type
_entity.pdbx_description
1 polymer ?
#
loop_
_entity_poly.entity_id
_entity_poly.type
_entity_poly.pdbx_seq_one_letter_code
_entity_poly.pdbx_strand_id
1 'polypeptide(L)'
;MADDYNNNQSTKGVLAVGSALKGAFELAGDADWFKMTLQAGVTYILSMSDLVQEDGMPFAQMYEASLAIRDAAGKQLIQKQGSGSYGPVLQFTPGSSGDYYADVNNGYTPATFRLAAALRPDVKDDLPADSSTSATAIADGSVKGVIESAGDVDWFRFHMEAGKLYAFATRIEPGSPVDLGFFDANGSAVEVSYPFEAKTSGDYFIAVSGAEAGLAYELLPRTLRDDKPGAGNDYLKSDGKGTAIDAGAGTDTVEYSLAAAQYQVARKDGQITVQASGATAGDILTGVERLKFSDTSIAFDIDGVAGQAYRLYQAAFNRSPDKGGVGYWLSQMDKGVSLHDVSRSFMDSAEFQTMYGTNLSDAAFVNQLYQNVLHRPGEQAGVDYWIGTLQSGQPRADVLSSFSEGGENKAALVGVIGDGFHYTPYP
;
A
#
# COMPACT_ATOMS: atom_id res chain seq x y z
N MET A 1 10.43 -2.81 -30.54
CA MET A 1 9.17 -2.31 -31.12
C MET A 1 9.52 -1.22 -32.13
N ALA A 2 8.55 -0.61 -32.84
CA ALA A 2 8.84 0.56 -33.67
C ALA A 2 8.76 1.81 -32.78
N ASP A 3 9.75 2.70 -32.90
CA ASP A 3 9.84 4.01 -32.21
C ASP A 3 8.52 4.78 -32.32
N ASP A 4 7.94 5.13 -31.17
CA ASP A 4 6.65 5.80 -31.08
C ASP A 4 6.76 7.33 -31.33
N TYR A 5 7.90 7.94 -31.00
CA TYR A 5 8.18 9.37 -31.16
C TYR A 5 9.65 9.68 -31.48
N ASN A 6 9.89 10.20 -32.69
CA ASN A 6 11.24 10.61 -33.10
C ASN A 6 11.96 11.53 -32.08
N ASN A 7 13.25 11.25 -31.85
CA ASN A 7 14.19 12.05 -31.04
C ASN A 7 14.66 13.38 -31.67
N ASN A 8 13.85 14.01 -32.52
CA ASN A 8 14.23 15.22 -33.24
C ASN A 8 13.01 16.08 -33.61
N GLN A 9 13.25 17.20 -34.30
CA GLN A 9 12.23 18.18 -34.72
C GLN A 9 11.12 17.59 -35.61
N SER A 10 11.34 16.42 -36.22
CA SER A 10 10.34 15.72 -37.03
C SER A 10 9.40 14.86 -36.18
N THR A 11 9.46 14.96 -34.85
CA THR A 11 8.51 14.27 -33.95
C THR A 11 7.06 14.64 -34.28
N LYS A 12 6.18 13.66 -34.10
CA LYS A 12 4.73 13.86 -34.15
C LYS A 12 4.14 14.03 -32.75
N GLY A 13 4.93 13.86 -31.70
CA GLY A 13 4.53 14.07 -30.31
C GLY A 13 4.17 15.53 -30.07
N VAL A 14 3.02 15.77 -29.46
CA VAL A 14 2.56 17.11 -29.07
C VAL A 14 2.10 17.06 -27.62
N LEU A 15 2.67 17.92 -26.78
CA LEU A 15 2.28 18.08 -25.39
C LEU A 15 1.64 19.46 -25.19
N ALA A 16 0.33 19.47 -24.96
CA ALA A 16 -0.40 20.70 -24.67
C ALA A 16 -0.21 21.11 -23.20
N VAL A 17 0.00 22.40 -22.95
CA VAL A 17 0.05 22.92 -21.58
C VAL A 17 -1.32 22.74 -20.90
N GLY A 18 -1.31 22.24 -19.67
CA GLY A 18 -2.51 21.85 -18.91
C GLY A 18 -2.97 20.41 -19.18
N SER A 19 -2.16 19.60 -19.88
CA SER A 19 -2.47 18.21 -20.21
C SER A 19 -1.33 17.27 -19.83
N ALA A 20 -1.63 15.97 -19.89
CA ALA A 20 -0.67 14.91 -19.71
C ALA A 20 -0.94 13.77 -20.68
N LEU A 21 0.12 13.12 -21.12
CA LEU A 21 0.09 11.99 -22.06
C LEU A 21 0.89 10.82 -21.49
N LYS A 22 0.72 9.65 -22.11
CA LYS A 22 1.54 8.47 -21.87
C LYS A 22 2.44 8.23 -23.08
N GLY A 23 3.66 7.76 -22.84
CA GLY A 23 4.62 7.36 -23.86
C GLY A 23 5.38 6.10 -23.42
N ALA A 24 6.21 5.57 -24.31
CA ALA A 24 7.05 4.42 -24.02
C ALA A 24 8.47 4.64 -24.55
N PHE A 25 9.45 4.19 -23.78
CA PHE A 25 10.81 3.95 -24.25
C PHE A 25 10.83 2.52 -24.77
N GLU A 26 10.94 2.32 -26.07
CA GLU A 26 10.95 0.98 -26.66
C GLU A 26 12.27 0.24 -26.42
N LEU A 27 13.34 0.99 -26.14
CA LEU A 27 14.69 0.48 -25.94
C LEU A 27 15.42 1.23 -24.81
N ALA A 28 16.46 0.60 -24.25
CA ALA A 28 17.40 1.31 -23.39
C ALA A 28 18.16 2.37 -24.21
N GLY A 29 18.17 3.62 -23.73
CA GLY A 29 18.77 4.76 -24.41
C GLY A 29 17.84 5.50 -25.37
N ASP A 30 16.57 5.11 -25.44
CA ASP A 30 15.58 5.74 -26.29
C ASP A 30 15.25 7.17 -25.86
N ALA A 31 14.88 8.01 -26.81
CA ALA A 31 14.63 9.42 -26.57
C ALA A 31 13.45 9.94 -27.40
N ASP A 32 12.46 10.50 -26.71
CA ASP A 32 11.22 10.93 -27.35
C ASP A 32 11.07 12.43 -27.24
N TRP A 33 10.82 13.09 -28.37
CA TRP A 33 10.58 14.53 -28.36
C TRP A 33 9.09 14.83 -28.47
N PHE A 34 8.62 15.78 -27.68
CA PHE A 34 7.24 16.27 -27.72
C PHE A 34 7.25 17.76 -27.95
N LYS A 35 6.64 18.19 -29.06
CA LYS A 35 6.50 19.60 -29.40
C LYS A 35 5.52 20.29 -28.45
N MET A 36 5.90 21.49 -28.01
CA MET A 36 5.12 22.36 -27.16
C MET A 36 5.14 23.79 -27.70
N THR A 37 4.07 24.55 -27.50
CA THR A 37 4.04 25.98 -27.82
C THR A 37 3.99 26.77 -26.52
N LEU A 38 5.03 27.56 -26.25
CA LEU A 38 5.22 28.29 -25.00
C LEU A 38 5.24 29.80 -25.23
N GLN A 39 4.88 30.58 -24.21
CA GLN A 39 4.84 32.04 -24.26
C GLN A 39 5.99 32.66 -23.47
N ALA A 40 6.68 33.64 -24.05
CA ALA A 40 7.78 34.36 -23.42
C ALA A 40 7.39 34.88 -22.03
N GLY A 41 8.26 34.66 -21.04
CA GLY A 41 8.08 35.17 -19.68
C GLY A 41 7.05 34.40 -18.82
N VAL A 42 6.31 33.44 -19.38
CA VAL A 42 5.43 32.55 -18.61
C VAL A 42 6.23 31.37 -18.10
N THR A 43 6.14 31.05 -16.81
CA THR A 43 6.85 29.89 -16.25
C THR A 43 5.98 28.65 -16.38
N TYR A 44 6.57 27.56 -16.85
CA TYR A 44 5.93 26.27 -17.01
C TYR A 44 6.62 25.23 -16.13
N ILE A 45 5.87 24.23 -15.70
CA ILE A 45 6.36 23.04 -15.02
C ILE A 45 6.12 21.85 -15.94
N LEU A 46 7.14 21.04 -16.15
CA LEU A 46 7.05 19.78 -16.87
C LEU A 46 7.49 18.65 -15.95
N SER A 47 6.76 17.54 -15.98
CA SER A 47 7.06 16.36 -15.17
C SER A 47 6.96 15.09 -16.00
N MET A 48 7.89 14.17 -15.78
CA MET A 48 7.79 12.80 -16.26
C MET A 48 7.68 11.86 -15.06
N SER A 49 6.57 11.13 -14.96
CA SER A 49 6.23 10.25 -13.84
C SER A 49 5.69 8.90 -14.34
N ASP A 50 5.17 8.08 -13.42
CA ASP A 50 4.59 6.76 -13.70
C ASP A 50 5.53 5.86 -14.54
N LEU A 51 6.85 5.91 -14.27
CA LEU A 51 7.78 5.05 -14.97
C LEU A 51 7.60 3.60 -14.54
N VAL A 52 7.32 2.73 -15.50
CA VAL A 52 7.08 1.29 -15.29
C VAL A 52 7.86 0.52 -16.34
N GLN A 53 8.65 -0.45 -15.92
CA GLN A 53 9.42 -1.32 -16.82
C GLN A 53 8.49 -2.17 -17.68
N GLU A 54 8.98 -2.65 -18.83
CA GLU A 54 8.17 -3.47 -19.76
C GLU A 54 7.55 -4.72 -19.11
N ASP A 55 8.20 -5.27 -18.08
CA ASP A 55 7.70 -6.41 -17.29
C ASP A 55 6.62 -6.04 -16.25
N GLY A 56 6.22 -4.77 -16.19
CA GLY A 56 5.22 -4.26 -15.25
C GLY A 56 5.77 -3.93 -13.87
N MET A 57 7.07 -4.11 -13.63
CA MET A 57 7.69 -3.69 -12.37
C MET A 57 7.89 -2.18 -12.32
N PRO A 58 7.80 -1.56 -11.13
CA PRO A 58 8.19 -0.18 -10.94
C PRO A 58 9.62 0.06 -11.45
N PHE A 59 9.87 1.25 -11.99
CA PHE A 59 11.20 1.67 -12.38
C PHE A 59 12.09 1.74 -11.13
N ALA A 60 13.22 1.03 -11.15
CA ALA A 60 14.06 0.86 -9.96
C ALA A 60 14.63 2.20 -9.47
N GLN A 61 14.74 2.37 -8.14
CA GLN A 61 15.25 3.63 -7.57
C GLN A 61 16.70 3.98 -7.96
N MET A 62 17.47 2.99 -8.41
CA MET A 62 18.84 3.21 -8.91
C MET A 62 18.89 3.62 -10.40
N TYR A 63 17.77 3.54 -11.11
CA TYR A 63 17.68 3.97 -12.51
C TYR A 63 17.25 5.42 -12.58
N GLU A 64 17.81 6.13 -13.56
CA GLU A 64 17.53 7.54 -13.80
C GLU A 64 16.95 7.74 -15.19
N ALA A 65 15.94 8.60 -15.28
CA ALA A 65 15.43 9.11 -16.53
C ALA A 65 15.64 10.62 -16.59
N SER A 66 15.72 11.18 -17.79
CA SER A 66 16.01 12.60 -18.01
C SER A 66 14.89 13.29 -18.78
N LEU A 67 14.68 14.55 -18.44
CA LEU A 67 13.76 15.46 -19.11
C LEU A 67 14.51 16.75 -19.41
N ALA A 68 14.53 17.13 -20.69
CA ALA A 68 15.17 18.33 -21.20
C ALA A 68 14.18 19.22 -21.96
N ILE A 69 14.51 20.51 -22.01
CA ILE A 69 13.85 21.45 -22.94
C ILE A 69 14.85 21.82 -24.02
N ARG A 70 14.36 21.81 -25.25
CA ARG A 70 15.09 22.24 -26.44
C ARG A 70 14.37 23.38 -27.13
N ASP A 71 15.13 24.28 -27.74
CA ASP A 71 14.57 25.34 -28.58
C ASP A 71 14.04 24.80 -29.92
N ALA A 72 13.42 25.68 -30.72
CA ALA A 72 12.91 25.34 -32.05
C ALA A 72 13.99 24.78 -33.00
N ALA A 73 15.26 25.14 -32.79
CA ALA A 73 16.41 24.64 -33.55
C ALA A 73 16.98 23.32 -33.00
N GLY A 74 16.35 22.73 -31.98
CA GLY A 74 16.74 21.45 -31.37
C GLY A 74 17.90 21.56 -30.37
N LYS A 75 18.37 22.77 -30.08
CA LYS A 75 19.43 22.98 -29.10
C LYS A 75 18.86 22.80 -27.69
N GLN A 76 19.52 21.95 -26.89
CA GLN A 76 19.21 21.78 -25.48
C GLN A 76 19.45 23.06 -24.69
N LEU A 77 18.44 23.49 -23.94
CA LEU A 77 18.46 24.68 -23.09
C LEU A 77 18.66 24.32 -21.63
N ILE A 78 17.97 23.28 -21.15
CA ILE A 78 18.02 22.79 -19.77
C ILE A 78 17.70 21.30 -19.73
N GLN A 79 18.22 20.58 -18.73
CA GLN A 79 17.91 19.18 -18.46
C GLN A 79 17.90 18.90 -16.96
N LYS A 80 17.06 17.96 -16.55
CA LYS A 80 17.02 17.38 -15.21
C LYS A 80 16.96 15.86 -15.29
N GLN A 81 17.49 15.22 -14.27
CA GLN A 81 17.40 13.78 -14.04
C GLN A 81 16.49 13.51 -12.84
N GLY A 82 15.85 12.36 -12.83
CA GLY A 82 15.04 11.88 -11.71
C GLY A 82 15.05 10.36 -11.67
N SER A 83 14.99 9.82 -10.45
CA SER A 83 15.19 8.40 -10.16
C SER A 83 13.89 7.67 -9.86
N GLY A 84 13.85 6.37 -10.17
CA GLY A 84 12.69 5.52 -9.88
C GLY A 84 11.43 5.90 -10.66
N SER A 85 10.27 5.39 -10.24
CA SER A 85 8.99 5.58 -10.95
C SER A 85 8.49 7.03 -11.01
N TYR A 86 9.10 7.95 -10.28
CA TYR A 86 8.65 9.35 -10.18
C TYR A 86 9.29 10.26 -11.21
N GLY A 87 10.49 9.90 -11.71
CA GLY A 87 11.17 10.59 -12.81
C GLY A 87 11.53 12.06 -12.53
N PRO A 88 12.00 12.79 -13.57
CA PRO A 88 12.44 14.18 -13.47
C PRO A 88 11.30 15.19 -13.57
N VAL A 89 11.45 16.29 -12.82
CA VAL A 89 10.62 17.51 -12.97
C VAL A 89 11.48 18.72 -13.25
N LEU A 90 10.96 19.61 -14.09
CA LEU A 90 11.70 20.70 -14.67
C LEU A 90 10.83 21.94 -14.82
N GLN A 91 11.36 23.10 -14.39
CA GLN A 91 10.74 24.39 -14.63
C GLN A 91 11.42 25.12 -15.78
N PHE A 92 10.63 25.82 -16.58
CA PHE A 92 11.16 26.58 -17.70
C PHE A 92 10.36 27.85 -17.97
N THR A 93 11.08 28.97 -18.07
CA THR A 93 10.55 30.27 -18.50
C THR A 93 11.22 30.64 -19.82
N PRO A 94 10.51 30.55 -20.96
CA PRO A 94 11.10 30.84 -22.27
C PRO A 94 11.39 32.34 -22.40
N GLY A 95 12.55 32.67 -22.98
CA GLY A 95 12.89 34.05 -23.33
C GLY A 95 12.19 34.57 -24.59
N SER A 96 11.52 33.71 -25.35
CA SER A 96 10.79 34.05 -26.58
C SER A 96 9.60 33.10 -26.77
N SER A 97 8.47 33.64 -27.23
CA SER A 97 7.29 32.81 -27.52
C SER A 97 7.53 32.00 -28.78
N GLY A 98 7.04 30.75 -28.80
CA GLY A 98 7.17 29.89 -29.97
C GLY A 98 7.24 28.42 -29.59
N ASP A 99 7.75 27.63 -30.52
CA ASP A 99 7.85 26.19 -30.36
C ASP A 99 9.12 25.80 -29.58
N TYR A 100 8.92 24.87 -28.66
CA TYR A 100 9.96 24.19 -27.89
C TYR A 100 9.69 22.68 -27.93
N TYR A 101 10.69 21.88 -27.55
CA TYR A 101 10.54 20.44 -27.45
C TYR A 101 10.89 19.97 -26.05
N ALA A 102 9.99 19.20 -25.43
CA ALA A 102 10.32 18.37 -24.29
C ALA A 102 11.00 17.10 -24.81
N ASP A 103 12.21 16.83 -24.35
CA ASP A 103 13.04 15.69 -24.72
C ASP A 103 13.15 14.78 -23.51
N VAL A 104 12.51 13.61 -23.56
CA VAL A 104 12.59 12.61 -22.49
C VAL A 104 13.46 11.45 -22.93
N ASN A 105 14.27 10.94 -22.01
CA ASN A 105 15.17 9.82 -22.30
C ASN A 105 15.38 8.96 -21.06
N ASN A 106 15.59 7.67 -21.28
CA ASN A 106 15.99 6.73 -20.25
C ASN A 106 17.08 5.79 -20.79
N GLY A 107 18.21 5.67 -20.07
CA GLY A 107 19.37 4.90 -20.50
C GLY A 107 19.37 3.40 -20.14
N TYR A 108 18.39 2.91 -19.38
CA TYR A 108 18.54 1.64 -18.64
C TYR A 108 17.74 0.47 -19.21
N THR A 109 16.45 0.67 -19.45
CA THR A 109 15.52 -0.40 -19.80
C THR A 109 14.32 0.15 -20.57
N PRO A 110 13.69 -0.62 -21.45
CA PRO A 110 12.35 -0.29 -21.94
C PRO A 110 11.40 -0.03 -20.78
N ALA A 111 10.60 1.04 -20.89
CA ALA A 111 9.68 1.47 -19.85
C ALA A 111 8.58 2.39 -20.41
N THR A 112 7.38 2.35 -19.84
CA THR A 112 6.35 3.37 -20.11
C THR A 112 6.47 4.54 -19.13
N PHE A 113 6.00 5.71 -19.52
CA PHE A 113 5.97 6.92 -18.67
C PHE A 113 4.71 7.76 -18.89
N ARG A 114 4.47 8.70 -17.99
CA ARG A 114 3.50 9.79 -18.11
C ARG A 114 4.25 11.11 -18.18
N LEU A 115 4.01 11.91 -19.22
CA LEU A 115 4.60 13.23 -19.39
C LEU A 115 3.52 14.31 -19.30
N ALA A 116 3.73 15.31 -18.44
CA ALA A 116 2.80 16.40 -18.22
C ALA A 116 3.48 17.76 -18.37
N ALA A 117 2.70 18.76 -18.79
CA ALA A 117 3.12 20.16 -18.76
C ALA A 117 1.99 21.02 -18.22
N ALA A 118 2.30 21.94 -17.33
CA ALA A 118 1.36 22.86 -16.73
C ALA A 118 1.93 24.29 -16.69
N LEU A 119 1.03 25.27 -16.63
CA LEU A 119 1.41 26.62 -16.20
C LEU A 119 1.88 26.52 -14.75
N ARG A 120 2.97 27.21 -14.42
CA ARG A 120 3.26 27.52 -13.03
C ARG A 120 2.20 28.53 -12.58
N PRO A 121 1.31 28.22 -11.63
CA PRO A 121 0.34 29.19 -11.17
C PRO A 121 1.09 30.36 -10.49
N ASP A 122 0.67 31.60 -10.78
CA ASP A 122 1.13 32.79 -10.05
C ASP A 122 0.48 32.77 -8.66
N VAL A 123 1.06 32.01 -7.74
CA VAL A 123 0.61 31.93 -6.36
C VAL A 123 1.63 32.66 -5.51
N LYS A 124 1.17 33.71 -4.84
CA LYS A 124 1.87 34.30 -3.70
C LYS A 124 1.80 33.26 -2.60
N ASP A 125 2.95 32.83 -2.08
CA ASP A 125 3.13 31.97 -0.90
C ASP A 125 1.94 32.13 0.06
N ASP A 126 1.15 31.06 0.19
CA ASP A 126 -0.12 31.07 0.89
C ASP A 126 0.04 30.68 2.37
N LEU A 127 1.15 30.03 2.76
CA LEU A 127 1.47 29.58 4.11
C LEU A 127 2.96 29.73 4.47
N PRO A 128 3.30 30.57 5.48
CA PRO A 128 4.70 30.81 5.81
C PRO A 128 5.37 29.57 6.43
N ALA A 129 6.65 29.39 6.14
CA ALA A 129 7.51 28.32 6.67
C ALA A 129 7.96 28.51 8.14
N ASP A 130 7.12 29.14 8.97
CA ASP A 130 7.43 29.44 10.36
C ASP A 130 6.18 29.54 11.26
N SER A 131 6.40 29.79 12.56
CA SER A 131 5.34 29.88 13.58
C SER A 131 4.33 31.03 13.38
N SER A 132 4.59 31.95 12.45
CA SER A 132 3.66 33.03 12.10
C SER A 132 2.46 32.56 11.27
N THR A 133 2.47 31.31 10.80
CA THR A 133 1.34 30.72 10.08
C THR A 133 0.03 30.88 10.83
N SER A 134 -1.02 31.28 10.10
CA SER A 134 -2.40 31.32 10.59
C SER A 134 -3.21 30.08 10.20
N ALA A 135 -2.66 29.19 9.37
CA ALA A 135 -3.35 27.95 9.05
C ALA A 135 -3.35 27.03 10.26
N THR A 136 -4.56 26.64 10.65
CA THR A 136 -4.76 25.61 11.66
C THR A 136 -5.27 24.36 10.98
N ALA A 137 -4.75 23.24 11.44
CA ALA A 137 -5.25 21.96 11.02
C ALA A 137 -5.95 21.34 12.24
N ILE A 138 -7.25 21.17 12.09
CA ILE A 138 -8.12 20.70 13.16
C ILE A 138 -7.81 19.21 13.33
N ALA A 139 -7.47 18.81 14.56
CA ALA A 139 -7.33 17.42 14.91
C ALA A 139 -8.58 16.66 14.43
N ASP A 140 -8.38 15.65 13.58
CA ASP A 140 -9.42 14.82 12.94
C ASP A 140 -10.05 15.41 11.65
N GLY A 141 -9.34 16.31 10.97
CA GLY A 141 -9.73 16.88 9.67
C GLY A 141 -8.85 16.46 8.49
N SER A 142 -9.06 17.09 7.34
CA SER A 142 -8.07 17.14 6.26
C SER A 142 -7.82 18.57 5.86
N VAL A 143 -6.58 18.90 5.53
CA VAL A 143 -6.20 20.22 5.03
C VAL A 143 -5.45 20.03 3.74
N LYS A 144 -5.81 20.80 2.72
CA LYS A 144 -5.16 20.75 1.41
C LYS A 144 -4.23 21.94 1.27
N GLY A 145 -3.09 21.73 0.63
CA GLY A 145 -2.14 22.77 0.27
C GLY A 145 -1.49 22.46 -1.08
N VAL A 146 -0.68 23.41 -1.56
CA VAL A 146 0.05 23.27 -2.82
C VAL A 146 1.45 23.78 -2.59
N ILE A 147 2.48 22.96 -2.82
CA ILE A 147 3.86 23.45 -2.76
C ILE A 147 4.11 24.40 -3.95
N GLU A 148 4.21 25.71 -3.77
CA GLU A 148 4.25 26.68 -4.90
C GLU A 148 5.63 26.80 -5.58
N SER A 149 6.69 26.37 -4.90
CA SER A 149 8.06 26.43 -5.40
C SER A 149 8.92 25.28 -4.86
N ALA A 150 9.99 24.90 -5.56
CA ALA A 150 10.88 23.88 -5.03
C ALA A 150 11.56 24.39 -3.75
N GLY A 151 11.41 23.66 -2.64
CA GLY A 151 11.87 24.08 -1.31
C GLY A 151 10.89 24.99 -0.55
N ASP A 152 9.67 25.15 -1.07
CA ASP A 152 8.56 25.71 -0.31
C ASP A 152 8.12 24.74 0.81
N VAL A 153 7.65 25.34 1.92
CA VAL A 153 7.37 24.64 3.17
C VAL A 153 6.15 25.26 3.84
N ASP A 154 5.04 24.54 3.78
CA ASP A 154 3.79 24.96 4.38
C ASP A 154 3.73 24.57 5.85
N TRP A 155 3.65 25.54 6.77
CA TRP A 155 3.44 25.25 8.18
C TRP A 155 1.96 25.29 8.55
N PHE A 156 1.50 24.23 9.21
CA PHE A 156 0.19 24.14 9.82
C PHE A 156 0.32 24.10 11.34
N ARG A 157 -0.45 24.95 12.03
CA ARG A 157 -0.55 24.95 13.48
C ARG A 157 -1.53 23.90 13.97
N PHE A 158 -1.11 23.17 15.01
CA PHE A 158 -1.88 22.13 15.67
C PHE A 158 -1.90 22.34 17.17
N HIS A 159 -3.09 22.36 17.76
CA HIS A 159 -3.19 22.28 19.21
C HIS A 159 -3.21 20.81 19.64
N MET A 160 -2.23 20.41 20.47
CA MET A 160 -2.13 19.07 21.01
C MET A 160 -2.32 19.08 22.52
N GLU A 161 -2.87 17.99 23.05
CA GLU A 161 -3.06 17.79 24.48
C GLU A 161 -2.01 16.79 25.01
N ALA A 162 -1.42 17.11 26.16
CA ALA A 162 -0.43 16.26 26.81
C ALA A 162 -0.97 14.83 27.01
N GLY A 163 -0.15 13.84 26.67
CA GLY A 163 -0.47 12.41 26.79
C GLY A 163 -1.34 11.85 25.66
N LYS A 164 -1.80 12.66 24.69
CA LYS A 164 -2.46 12.15 23.49
C LYS A 164 -1.45 11.76 22.42
N LEU A 165 -1.82 10.76 21.64
CA LEU A 165 -1.07 10.29 20.49
C LEU A 165 -1.64 10.92 19.21
N TYR A 166 -0.75 11.24 18.28
CA TYR A 166 -1.10 11.87 17.02
C TYR A 166 -0.37 11.16 15.87
N ALA A 167 -1.11 10.93 14.80
CA ALA A 167 -0.61 10.42 13.54
C ALA A 167 -0.84 11.47 12.46
N PHE A 168 0.09 11.51 11.52
CA PHE A 168 0.04 12.41 10.39
C PHE A 168 0.26 11.58 9.15
N ALA A 169 -0.69 11.64 8.24
CA ALA A 169 -0.59 11.05 6.93
C ALA A 169 -0.78 12.14 5.88
N THR A 170 -0.28 11.90 4.67
CA THR A 170 -0.57 12.75 3.53
C THR A 170 -1.27 11.90 2.49
N ARG A 171 -2.47 12.30 2.06
CA ARG A 171 -3.10 11.74 0.88
C ARG A 171 -2.61 12.55 -0.31
N ILE A 172 -1.91 11.85 -1.19
CA ILE A 172 -1.30 12.45 -2.37
C ILE A 172 -2.13 11.95 -3.57
N GLU A 173 -2.57 12.86 -4.44
CA GLU A 173 -2.88 12.50 -5.82
C GLU A 173 -1.63 11.82 -6.41
N PRO A 174 -1.73 10.70 -7.16
CA PRO A 174 -0.56 9.86 -7.44
C PRO A 174 0.62 10.67 -8.02
N GLY A 175 1.78 10.69 -7.34
CA GLY A 175 3.03 11.13 -7.99
C GLY A 175 4.17 11.78 -7.19
N SER A 176 4.05 12.24 -5.93
CA SER A 176 5.21 12.87 -5.26
C SER A 176 5.12 12.80 -3.72
N PRO A 177 6.10 12.21 -2.99
CA PRO A 177 6.10 12.32 -1.53
C PRO A 177 6.44 13.76 -1.13
N VAL A 178 5.55 14.39 -0.37
CA VAL A 178 5.91 15.55 0.44
C VAL A 178 6.60 15.05 1.71
N ASP A 179 7.61 15.77 2.19
CA ASP A 179 8.30 15.48 3.45
C ASP A 179 7.61 16.22 4.61
N LEU A 180 7.48 15.54 5.75
CA LEU A 180 6.90 16.12 6.97
C LEU A 180 8.00 16.48 7.99
N GLY A 181 8.03 17.75 8.38
CA GLY A 181 8.79 18.25 9.53
C GLY A 181 7.88 18.55 10.72
N PHE A 182 8.40 18.42 11.93
CA PHE A 182 7.63 18.66 13.16
C PHE A 182 8.37 19.63 14.08
N PHE A 183 7.65 20.60 14.62
CA PHE A 183 8.22 21.68 15.41
C PHE A 183 7.36 21.99 16.65
N ASP A 184 8.01 22.40 17.73
CA ASP A 184 7.34 22.85 18.95
C ASP A 184 6.76 24.28 18.81
N ALA A 185 6.11 24.78 19.87
CA ALA A 185 5.53 26.13 19.91
C ALA A 185 6.54 27.27 19.63
N ASN A 186 7.85 27.02 19.78
CA ASN A 186 8.91 27.99 19.54
C ASN A 186 9.55 27.83 18.14
N GLY A 187 9.05 26.91 17.32
CA GLY A 187 9.61 26.60 16.00
C GLY A 187 10.89 25.76 16.05
N SER A 188 11.17 25.08 17.17
CA SER A 188 12.31 24.16 17.27
C SER A 188 11.92 22.78 16.77
N ALA A 189 12.77 22.14 15.96
CA ALA A 189 12.50 20.81 15.43
C ALA A 189 12.37 19.79 16.57
N VAL A 190 11.34 18.96 16.48
CA VAL A 190 11.05 17.89 17.45
C VAL A 190 11.31 16.55 16.77
N GLU A 191 12.08 15.69 17.43
CA GLU A 191 12.26 14.32 16.97
C GLU A 191 10.94 13.55 17.14
N VAL A 192 10.46 12.97 16.06
CA VAL A 192 9.18 12.27 16.04
C VAL A 192 9.41 10.76 16.04
N SER A 193 8.95 10.10 17.09
CA SER A 193 8.57 8.70 17.03
C SER A 193 7.17 8.62 16.45
N TYR A 194 6.92 7.77 15.46
CA TYR A 194 5.56 7.51 14.99
C TYR A 194 4.93 6.38 15.82
N PRO A 195 3.73 6.57 16.40
CA PRO A 195 2.99 7.83 16.48
C PRO A 195 3.52 8.81 17.53
N PHE A 196 3.28 10.11 17.29
CA PHE A 196 3.80 11.21 18.11
C PHE A 196 3.00 11.35 19.40
N GLU A 197 3.67 11.29 20.55
CA GLU A 197 3.05 11.56 21.85
C GLU A 197 3.36 13.00 22.28
N ALA A 198 2.32 13.83 22.40
CA ALA A 198 2.50 15.18 22.90
C ALA A 198 2.86 15.15 24.40
N LYS A 199 4.09 15.54 24.76
CA LYS A 199 4.53 15.55 26.16
C LYS A 199 3.98 16.72 26.97
N THR A 200 3.65 17.81 26.29
CA THR A 200 3.03 19.01 26.87
C THR A 200 1.86 19.44 26.01
N SER A 201 0.79 19.94 26.65
CA SER A 201 -0.32 20.56 25.93
C SER A 201 0.13 21.91 25.37
N GLY A 202 -0.25 22.21 24.15
CA GLY A 202 0.13 23.46 23.49
C GLY A 202 0.12 23.35 21.98
N ASP A 203 0.57 24.42 21.34
CA ASP A 203 0.66 24.49 19.90
C ASP A 203 1.96 23.82 19.41
N TYR A 204 1.84 23.03 18.35
CA TYR A 204 2.91 22.43 17.58
C TYR A 204 2.70 22.80 16.12
N PHE A 205 3.73 22.61 15.29
CA PHE A 205 3.66 22.87 13.86
C PHE A 205 4.09 21.65 13.06
N ILE A 206 3.38 21.40 11.97
CA ILE A 206 3.79 20.44 10.95
C ILE A 206 4.14 21.23 9.71
N ALA A 207 5.37 21.03 9.25
CA ALA A 207 5.86 21.53 7.99
C ALA A 207 5.63 20.48 6.93
N VAL A 208 4.96 20.84 5.84
CA VAL A 208 4.86 20.02 4.63
C VAL A 208 5.80 20.64 3.61
N SER A 209 6.77 19.88 3.13
CA SER A 209 7.73 20.36 2.15
C SER A 209 7.75 19.49 0.91
N GLY A 210 7.92 20.10 -0.24
CA GLY A 210 8.06 19.39 -1.51
C GLY A 210 9.39 19.68 -2.17
N ALA A 211 10.01 18.65 -2.76
CA ALA A 211 11.19 18.84 -3.58
C ALA A 211 10.89 19.62 -4.89
N GLU A 212 9.62 19.78 -5.23
CA GLU A 212 9.14 20.31 -6.51
C GLU A 212 7.94 21.23 -6.30
N ALA A 213 7.71 22.11 -7.29
CA ALA A 213 6.58 23.04 -7.27
C ALA A 213 5.34 22.45 -7.95
N GLY A 214 4.16 22.96 -7.58
CA GLY A 214 2.86 22.54 -8.09
C GLY A 214 2.31 21.26 -7.45
N LEU A 215 2.87 20.83 -6.31
CA LEU A 215 2.44 19.60 -5.63
C LEU A 215 1.21 19.87 -4.77
N ALA A 216 0.04 19.49 -5.25
CA ALA A 216 -1.16 19.47 -4.41
C ALA A 216 -1.10 18.27 -3.45
N TYR A 217 -1.25 18.53 -2.16
CA TYR A 217 -1.30 17.51 -1.13
C TYR A 217 -2.53 17.69 -0.24
N GLU A 218 -2.91 16.62 0.44
CA GLU A 218 -3.89 16.65 1.52
C GLU A 218 -3.22 16.10 2.79
N LEU A 219 -2.98 16.96 3.78
CA LEU A 219 -2.51 16.57 5.10
C LEU A 219 -3.70 16.04 5.92
N LEU A 220 -3.51 14.87 6.52
CA LEU A 220 -4.49 14.11 7.30
C LEU A 220 -3.97 13.94 8.74
N PRO A 221 -4.09 14.98 9.58
CA PRO A 221 -3.74 14.91 10.99
C PRO A 221 -4.85 14.19 11.75
N ARG A 222 -4.47 13.11 12.44
CA ARG A 222 -5.38 12.27 13.22
C ARG A 222 -4.95 12.28 14.68
N THR A 223 -5.91 12.48 15.58
CA THR A 223 -5.73 12.07 16.96
C THR A 223 -5.86 10.55 16.97
N LEU A 224 -4.84 9.88 17.49
CA LEU A 224 -4.97 8.47 17.82
C LEU A 224 -5.67 8.38 19.17
N ARG A 225 -6.51 7.38 19.34
CA ARG A 225 -6.81 6.94 20.70
C ARG A 225 -5.50 6.41 21.31
N ASP A 226 -5.29 6.71 22.58
CA ASP A 226 -4.21 6.11 23.36
C ASP A 226 -4.47 4.61 23.51
N ASP A 227 -4.05 3.88 22.49
CA ASP A 227 -3.68 2.50 22.57
C ASP A 227 -2.36 2.41 21.80
N LYS A 228 -1.23 2.58 22.48
CA LYS A 228 -0.07 1.77 22.11
C LYS A 228 -0.29 0.43 22.78
N PRO A 229 -1.08 -0.49 22.19
CA PRO A 229 -1.01 -1.86 22.63
C PRO A 229 0.46 -2.27 22.57
N GLY A 230 0.90 -3.02 23.56
CA GLY A 230 2.28 -3.48 23.56
C GLY A 230 2.53 -4.46 22.41
N ALA A 231 3.46 -5.38 22.59
CA ALA A 231 3.59 -6.54 21.68
C ALA A 231 2.48 -7.60 21.93
N GLY A 232 1.27 -7.17 22.31
CA GLY A 232 0.16 -8.00 22.76
C GLY A 232 -0.93 -8.14 21.71
N ASN A 233 -1.91 -9.01 21.99
CA ASN A 233 -3.13 -9.06 21.19
C ASN A 233 -4.13 -8.09 21.79
N ASP A 234 -4.50 -7.05 21.04
CA ASP A 234 -5.29 -5.97 21.57
C ASP A 234 -6.66 -5.81 20.88
N TYR A 235 -7.56 -5.18 21.63
CA TYR A 235 -8.95 -5.04 21.23
C TYR A 235 -9.37 -3.58 21.33
N LEU A 236 -9.49 -2.96 20.17
CA LEU A 236 -9.67 -1.52 19.99
C LEU A 236 -11.08 -1.23 19.47
N LYS A 237 -11.52 0.02 19.58
CA LYS A 237 -12.85 0.45 19.11
C LYS A 237 -12.77 1.73 18.30
N SER A 238 -13.44 1.75 17.16
CA SER A 238 -13.54 2.92 16.30
C SER A 238 -14.92 3.09 15.67
N ASP A 239 -15.16 4.27 15.09
CA ASP A 239 -16.43 4.63 14.47
C ASP A 239 -16.35 4.83 12.95
N GLY A 240 -15.16 4.72 12.35
CA GLY A 240 -14.96 4.77 10.90
C GLY A 240 -14.91 6.18 10.33
N LYS A 241 -14.60 7.19 11.15
CA LYS A 241 -14.70 8.61 10.79
C LYS A 241 -13.36 9.35 10.76
N GLY A 242 -12.27 8.64 10.46
CA GLY A 242 -10.97 9.28 10.26
C GLY A 242 -9.99 9.03 11.38
N THR A 243 -10.21 8.05 12.25
CA THR A 243 -9.24 7.68 13.28
C THR A 243 -8.10 6.91 12.63
N ALA A 244 -6.85 7.34 12.84
CA ALA A 244 -5.73 6.45 12.57
C ALA A 244 -5.55 5.49 13.76
N ILE A 245 -5.12 4.25 13.52
CA ILE A 245 -4.85 3.26 14.55
C ILE A 245 -3.59 2.51 14.14
N ASP A 246 -2.63 2.41 15.05
CA ASP A 246 -1.47 1.54 14.93
C ASP A 246 -1.52 0.54 16.09
N ALA A 247 -1.95 -0.68 15.80
CA ALA A 247 -2.12 -1.70 16.82
C ALA A 247 -0.83 -2.50 17.10
N GLY A 248 0.30 -2.11 16.51
CA GLY A 248 1.60 -2.66 16.90
C GLY A 248 1.80 -4.11 16.48
N ALA A 249 2.29 -4.94 17.40
CA ALA A 249 2.64 -6.32 17.12
C ALA A 249 1.73 -7.25 17.93
N GLY A 250 1.12 -8.22 17.25
CA GLY A 250 0.20 -9.14 17.91
C GLY A 250 -0.82 -9.66 16.92
N THR A 251 -1.96 -10.10 17.44
CA THR A 251 -3.18 -10.31 16.65
C THR A 251 -4.23 -9.34 17.16
N ASP A 252 -4.35 -8.23 16.45
CA ASP A 252 -5.10 -7.08 16.90
C ASP A 252 -6.46 -6.99 16.22
N THR A 253 -7.46 -6.57 17.00
CA THR A 253 -8.86 -6.47 16.56
C THR A 253 -9.40 -5.07 16.75
N VAL A 254 -9.91 -4.46 15.68
CA VAL A 254 -10.68 -3.20 15.76
C VAL A 254 -12.17 -3.50 15.64
N GLU A 255 -12.95 -3.09 16.65
CA GLU A 255 -14.40 -3.21 16.68
C GLU A 255 -15.10 -1.94 16.20
N TYR A 256 -16.04 -2.14 15.30
CA TYR A 256 -16.98 -1.17 14.75
C TYR A 256 -18.40 -1.54 15.18
N SER A 257 -19.16 -0.56 15.66
CA SER A 257 -20.45 -0.79 16.34
C SER A 257 -21.62 -1.10 15.39
N LEU A 258 -21.49 -0.81 14.09
CA LEU A 258 -22.53 -1.07 13.10
C LEU A 258 -22.24 -2.33 12.27
N ALA A 259 -23.21 -2.71 11.44
CA ALA A 259 -23.06 -3.83 10.51
C ALA A 259 -21.98 -3.54 9.46
N ALA A 260 -21.28 -4.56 8.97
CA ALA A 260 -20.19 -4.40 8.00
C ALA A 260 -20.62 -3.63 6.74
N ALA A 261 -21.86 -3.81 6.28
CA ALA A 261 -22.41 -3.10 5.13
C ALA A 261 -22.58 -1.58 5.33
N GLN A 262 -22.42 -1.07 6.56
CA GLN A 262 -22.41 0.37 6.85
C GLN A 262 -21.01 0.98 6.71
N TYR A 263 -20.00 0.17 6.40
CA TYR A 263 -18.62 0.60 6.22
C TYR A 263 -18.11 0.22 4.83
N GLN A 264 -17.28 1.09 4.26
CA GLN A 264 -16.43 0.75 3.12
C GLN A 264 -15.09 0.32 3.68
N VAL A 265 -14.73 -0.95 3.45
CA VAL A 265 -13.45 -1.53 3.86
C VAL A 265 -12.58 -1.72 2.63
N ALA A 266 -11.34 -1.27 2.68
CA ALA A 266 -10.35 -1.53 1.64
C ALA A 266 -8.99 -1.84 2.28
N ARG A 267 -8.16 -2.61 1.58
CA ARG A 267 -6.79 -2.93 1.98
C ARG A 267 -5.83 -2.56 0.86
N LYS A 268 -4.75 -1.86 1.19
CA LYS A 268 -3.70 -1.50 0.23
C LYS A 268 -2.37 -1.35 0.96
N ASP A 269 -1.30 -1.91 0.40
CA ASP A 269 0.08 -1.76 0.91
C ASP A 269 0.21 -2.09 2.42
N GLY A 270 -0.51 -3.11 2.89
CA GLY A 270 -0.50 -3.53 4.31
C GLY A 270 -1.36 -2.68 5.24
N GLN A 271 -1.98 -1.61 4.76
CA GLN A 271 -2.88 -0.73 5.51
C GLN A 271 -4.35 -1.07 5.21
N ILE A 272 -5.21 -0.98 6.22
CA ILE A 272 -6.65 -1.16 6.08
C ILE A 272 -7.33 0.18 6.27
N THR A 273 -8.26 0.54 5.38
CA THR A 273 -9.12 1.72 5.55
C THR A 273 -10.55 1.31 5.82
N VAL A 274 -11.19 1.90 6.83
CA VAL A 274 -12.59 1.63 7.19
C VAL A 274 -13.36 2.95 7.26
N GLN A 275 -14.22 3.21 6.29
CA GLN A 275 -15.00 4.43 6.21
C GLN A 275 -16.48 4.18 6.49
N ALA A 276 -17.02 4.82 7.53
CA ALA A 276 -18.44 4.78 7.81
C ALA A 276 -19.25 5.47 6.70
N SER A 277 -20.45 4.96 6.43
CA SER A 277 -21.36 5.54 5.45
C SER A 277 -21.69 7.00 5.79
N GLY A 278 -21.45 7.90 4.85
CA GLY A 278 -21.66 9.34 5.03
C GLY A 278 -20.54 10.07 5.78
N ALA A 279 -19.48 9.38 6.21
CA ALA A 279 -18.30 10.04 6.75
C ALA A 279 -17.48 10.70 5.64
N THR A 280 -16.91 11.88 5.90
CA THR A 280 -16.03 12.59 4.97
C THR A 280 -14.64 11.98 4.87
N ALA A 281 -14.23 11.22 5.88
CA ALA A 281 -12.98 10.47 5.93
C ALA A 281 -13.19 9.11 6.60
N GLY A 282 -12.36 8.12 6.23
CA GLY A 282 -12.32 6.80 6.86
C GLY A 282 -11.13 6.63 7.77
N ASP A 283 -11.24 5.66 8.68
CA ASP A 283 -10.13 5.25 9.54
C ASP A 283 -8.99 4.66 8.71
N ILE A 284 -7.78 4.75 9.26
CA ILE A 284 -6.55 4.23 8.68
C ILE A 284 -5.89 3.32 9.71
N LEU A 285 -5.80 2.03 9.41
CA LEU A 285 -5.37 1.01 10.37
C LEU A 285 -4.06 0.35 9.90
N THR A 286 -3.09 0.30 10.80
CA THR A 286 -1.78 -0.34 10.63
C THR A 286 -1.57 -1.34 11.77
N GLY A 287 -0.94 -2.49 11.47
CA GLY A 287 -0.73 -3.56 12.45
C GLY A 287 -2.03 -4.20 12.94
N VAL A 288 -3.11 -4.17 12.15
CA VAL A 288 -4.42 -4.74 12.53
C VAL A 288 -4.70 -5.99 11.73
N GLU A 289 -4.87 -7.12 12.42
CA GLU A 289 -5.16 -8.40 11.79
C GLU A 289 -6.66 -8.60 11.56
N ARG A 290 -7.54 -8.01 12.37
CA ARG A 290 -8.96 -8.36 12.35
C ARG A 290 -9.89 -7.16 12.56
N LEU A 291 -11.04 -7.20 11.88
CA LEU A 291 -12.13 -6.26 12.10
C LEU A 291 -13.33 -6.99 12.65
N LYS A 292 -13.99 -6.41 13.63
CA LYS A 292 -15.26 -6.89 14.16
C LYS A 292 -16.36 -5.86 13.91
N PHE A 293 -17.44 -6.32 13.29
CA PHE A 293 -18.68 -5.56 13.10
C PHE A 293 -19.79 -6.17 13.97
N SER A 294 -20.94 -5.52 14.02
CA SER A 294 -22.07 -6.03 14.80
C SER A 294 -22.63 -7.38 14.29
N ASP A 295 -22.39 -7.72 13.02
CA ASP A 295 -22.98 -8.86 12.31
C ASP A 295 -21.97 -9.88 11.76
N THR A 296 -20.69 -9.49 11.61
CA THR A 296 -19.63 -10.36 11.07
C THR A 296 -18.25 -9.87 11.49
N SER A 297 -17.21 -10.60 11.13
CA SER A 297 -15.83 -10.16 11.28
C SER A 297 -15.04 -10.50 10.04
N ILE A 298 -13.93 -9.79 9.82
CA ILE A 298 -13.00 -9.98 8.72
C ILE A 298 -11.64 -10.29 9.33
N ALA A 299 -10.98 -11.35 8.85
CA ALA A 299 -9.61 -11.69 9.21
C ALA A 299 -8.66 -11.41 8.05
N PHE A 300 -7.56 -10.73 8.34
CA PHE A 300 -6.51 -10.32 7.40
C PHE A 300 -5.15 -11.00 7.68
N ASP A 301 -5.03 -11.72 8.80
CA ASP A 301 -3.88 -12.56 9.18
C ASP A 301 -3.79 -13.84 8.34
N ILE A 302 -3.70 -13.67 7.02
CA ILE A 302 -3.66 -14.77 6.03
C ILE A 302 -2.38 -15.60 6.12
N ASP A 303 -1.32 -15.06 6.72
CA ASP A 303 -0.09 -15.81 7.02
C ASP A 303 -0.08 -16.35 8.46
N GLY A 304 -0.99 -15.86 9.31
CA GLY A 304 -1.16 -16.25 10.71
C GLY A 304 -2.24 -17.31 10.91
N VAL A 305 -2.87 -17.27 12.10
CA VAL A 305 -3.87 -18.26 12.56
C VAL A 305 -5.06 -18.34 11.60
N ALA A 306 -5.58 -17.21 11.13
CA ALA A 306 -6.73 -17.20 10.25
C ALA A 306 -6.45 -17.93 8.93
N GLY A 307 -5.30 -17.64 8.32
CA GLY A 307 -4.85 -18.34 7.12
C GLY A 307 -4.65 -19.83 7.32
N GLN A 308 -4.00 -20.23 8.42
CA GLN A 308 -3.77 -21.63 8.75
C GLN A 308 -5.08 -22.42 8.89
N ALA A 309 -6.06 -21.87 9.62
CA ALA A 309 -7.36 -22.51 9.78
C ALA A 309 -8.10 -22.64 8.45
N TYR A 310 -8.10 -21.58 7.62
CA TYR A 310 -8.75 -21.62 6.30
C TYR A 310 -8.09 -22.66 5.39
N ARG A 311 -6.76 -22.66 5.30
CA ARG A 311 -6.01 -23.62 4.47
C ARG A 311 -6.20 -25.05 4.92
N LEU A 312 -6.31 -25.30 6.22
CA LEU A 312 -6.56 -26.65 6.73
C LEU A 312 -7.96 -27.17 6.34
N TYR A 313 -8.98 -26.30 6.32
CA TYR A 313 -10.30 -26.68 5.78
C TYR A 313 -10.23 -27.07 4.31
N GLN A 314 -9.52 -26.29 3.49
CA GLN A 314 -9.30 -26.66 2.10
C GLN A 314 -8.58 -28.01 2.03
N ALA A 315 -7.46 -28.16 2.74
CA ALA A 315 -6.61 -29.34 2.61
C ALA A 315 -7.32 -30.61 3.10
N ALA A 316 -8.04 -30.52 4.21
CA ALA A 316 -8.70 -31.66 4.82
C ALA A 316 -10.04 -32.02 4.15
N PHE A 317 -10.76 -31.07 3.57
CA PHE A 317 -12.13 -31.29 3.09
C PHE A 317 -12.39 -30.84 1.65
N ASN A 318 -11.37 -30.34 0.96
CA ASN A 318 -11.45 -29.81 -0.41
C ASN A 318 -12.61 -28.82 -0.60
N ARG A 319 -12.78 -27.89 0.37
CA ARG A 319 -13.80 -26.85 0.33
C ARG A 319 -13.41 -25.63 1.14
N SER A 320 -14.03 -24.49 0.84
CA SER A 320 -14.00 -23.33 1.72
C SER A 320 -14.69 -23.66 3.05
N PRO A 321 -14.17 -23.15 4.19
CA PRO A 321 -14.86 -23.27 5.46
C PRO A 321 -16.19 -22.52 5.45
N ASP A 322 -17.12 -22.98 6.28
CA ASP A 322 -18.25 -22.15 6.69
C ASP A 322 -17.80 -21.12 7.74
N LYS A 323 -18.49 -19.98 7.80
CA LYS A 323 -18.10 -18.83 8.64
C LYS A 323 -18.04 -19.15 10.14
N GLY A 324 -18.92 -20.03 10.62
CA GLY A 324 -18.99 -20.42 12.03
C GLY A 324 -17.89 -21.41 12.41
N GLY A 325 -17.65 -22.41 11.55
CA GLY A 325 -16.60 -23.40 11.72
C GLY A 325 -15.21 -22.78 11.77
N VAL A 326 -14.87 -21.93 10.79
CA VAL A 326 -13.56 -21.24 10.83
C VAL A 326 -13.47 -20.32 12.06
N GLY A 327 -14.54 -19.59 12.40
CA GLY A 327 -14.57 -18.75 13.60
C GLY A 327 -14.33 -19.51 14.91
N TYR A 328 -14.85 -20.74 15.03
CA TYR A 328 -14.54 -21.62 16.16
C TYR A 328 -13.05 -21.96 16.22
N TRP A 329 -12.47 -22.41 15.10
CA TRP A 329 -11.05 -22.81 15.07
C TRP A 329 -10.09 -21.65 15.26
N LEU A 330 -10.39 -20.46 14.73
CA LEU A 330 -9.64 -19.24 15.04
C LEU A 330 -9.63 -19.02 16.55
N SER A 331 -10.80 -19.00 17.20
CA SER A 331 -10.91 -18.80 18.66
C SER A 331 -10.13 -19.84 19.47
N GLN A 332 -10.07 -21.10 19.03
CA GLN A 332 -9.25 -22.12 19.68
C GLN A 332 -7.75 -21.90 19.47
N MET A 333 -7.34 -21.61 18.24
CA MET A 333 -5.93 -21.45 17.87
C MET A 333 -5.33 -20.17 18.47
N ASP A 334 -6.10 -19.08 18.54
CA ASP A 334 -5.68 -17.85 19.24
C ASP A 334 -5.44 -18.09 20.73
N LYS A 335 -6.10 -19.10 21.32
CA LYS A 335 -5.90 -19.54 22.72
C LYS A 335 -4.77 -20.57 22.87
N GLY A 336 -4.04 -20.85 21.81
CA GLY A 336 -2.85 -21.71 21.81
C GLY A 336 -3.10 -23.15 21.38
N VAL A 337 -4.28 -23.51 20.88
CA VAL A 337 -4.47 -24.84 20.25
C VAL A 337 -3.61 -24.93 18.99
N SER A 338 -2.77 -25.96 18.90
CA SER A 338 -1.82 -26.08 17.80
C SER A 338 -2.49 -26.50 16.49
N LEU A 339 -1.91 -26.12 15.35
CA LEU A 339 -2.39 -26.58 14.03
C LEU A 339 -2.38 -28.11 13.90
N HIS A 340 -1.43 -28.78 14.56
CA HIS A 340 -1.39 -30.24 14.64
C HIS A 340 -2.63 -30.79 15.37
N ASP A 341 -3.04 -30.21 16.50
CA ASP A 341 -4.21 -30.68 17.25
C ASP A 341 -5.51 -30.43 16.50
N VAL A 342 -5.60 -29.30 15.79
CA VAL A 342 -6.73 -29.04 14.87
C VAL A 342 -6.75 -30.05 13.73
N SER A 343 -5.59 -30.33 13.11
CA SER A 343 -5.47 -31.33 12.04
C SER A 343 -5.90 -32.72 12.51
N ARG A 344 -5.49 -33.11 13.72
CA ARG A 344 -5.95 -34.35 14.36
C ARG A 344 -7.46 -34.35 14.56
N SER A 345 -8.03 -33.27 15.09
CA SER A 345 -9.48 -33.17 15.28
C SER A 345 -10.25 -33.24 13.97
N PHE A 346 -9.70 -32.72 12.87
CA PHE A 346 -10.32 -32.83 11.54
C PHE A 346 -10.26 -34.28 11.07
N MET A 347 -9.11 -34.95 11.22
CA MET A 347 -8.94 -36.35 10.86
C MET A 347 -9.87 -37.30 11.62
N ASP A 348 -10.13 -36.98 12.89
CA ASP A 348 -11.04 -37.75 13.74
C ASP A 348 -12.53 -37.47 13.44
N SER A 349 -12.83 -36.44 12.64
CA SER A 349 -14.19 -36.08 12.27
C SER A 349 -14.82 -37.09 11.32
N ALA A 350 -16.15 -37.24 11.40
CA ALA A 350 -16.90 -38.08 10.48
C ALA A 350 -16.77 -37.63 9.01
N GLU A 351 -16.60 -36.32 8.77
CA GLU A 351 -16.40 -35.75 7.44
C GLU A 351 -15.10 -36.27 6.82
N PHE A 352 -13.99 -36.20 7.56
CA PHE A 352 -12.70 -36.70 7.09
C PHE A 352 -12.72 -38.20 6.86
N GLN A 353 -13.27 -38.96 7.81
CA GLN A 353 -13.39 -40.42 7.69
C GLN A 353 -14.27 -40.85 6.51
N THR A 354 -15.27 -40.04 6.14
CA THR A 354 -16.10 -40.29 4.96
C THR A 354 -15.33 -40.00 3.67
N MET A 355 -14.54 -38.93 3.64
CA MET A 355 -13.80 -38.50 2.46
C MET A 355 -12.57 -39.40 2.19
N TYR A 356 -11.81 -39.72 3.22
CA TYR A 356 -10.55 -40.46 3.13
C TYR A 356 -10.71 -41.96 3.44
N GLY A 357 -11.67 -42.33 4.28
CA GLY A 357 -11.81 -43.68 4.81
C GLY A 357 -11.15 -43.87 6.18
N THR A 358 -11.53 -44.93 6.90
CA THR A 358 -11.14 -45.16 8.30
C THR A 358 -9.89 -46.02 8.49
N ASN A 359 -9.39 -46.68 7.45
CA ASN A 359 -8.25 -47.60 7.54
C ASN A 359 -7.34 -47.54 6.31
N LEU A 360 -6.82 -46.34 6.02
CA LEU A 360 -5.89 -46.13 4.90
C LEU A 360 -4.49 -46.64 5.24
N SER A 361 -3.82 -47.27 4.27
CA SER A 361 -2.36 -47.42 4.29
C SER A 361 -1.67 -46.06 4.15
N ASP A 362 -0.41 -45.94 4.56
CA ASP A 362 0.34 -44.68 4.44
C ASP A 362 0.43 -44.22 2.98
N ALA A 363 0.67 -45.13 2.05
CA ALA A 363 0.70 -44.83 0.63
C ALA A 363 -0.66 -44.32 0.12
N ALA A 364 -1.77 -44.91 0.54
CA ALA A 364 -3.09 -44.46 0.13
C ALA A 364 -3.43 -43.08 0.71
N PHE A 365 -3.05 -42.84 1.98
CA PHE A 365 -3.21 -41.56 2.64
C PHE A 365 -2.44 -40.43 1.94
N VAL A 366 -1.13 -40.62 1.69
CA VAL A 366 -0.29 -39.64 1.00
C VAL A 366 -0.81 -39.34 -0.40
N ASN A 367 -1.18 -40.37 -1.17
CA ASN A 367 -1.73 -40.17 -2.51
C ASN A 367 -3.04 -39.38 -2.49
N GLN A 368 -3.92 -39.60 -1.50
CA GLN A 368 -5.13 -38.80 -1.36
C GLN A 368 -4.84 -37.34 -1.01
N LEU A 369 -3.85 -37.05 -0.16
CA LEU A 369 -3.47 -35.66 0.14
C LEU A 369 -2.99 -34.92 -1.11
N TYR A 370 -2.16 -35.55 -1.96
CA TYR A 370 -1.77 -34.94 -3.24
C TYR A 370 -2.99 -34.60 -4.13
N GLN A 371 -3.96 -35.51 -4.22
CA GLN A 371 -5.15 -35.28 -5.04
C GLN A 371 -6.11 -34.24 -4.46
N ASN A 372 -6.32 -34.26 -3.15
CA ASN A 372 -7.31 -33.41 -2.50
C ASN A 372 -6.78 -32.01 -2.22
N VAL A 373 -5.50 -31.87 -1.84
CA VAL A 373 -4.89 -30.59 -1.47
C VAL A 373 -4.28 -29.89 -2.68
N LEU A 374 -3.55 -30.65 -3.52
CA LEU A 374 -2.76 -30.09 -4.62
C LEU A 374 -3.38 -30.34 -6.00
N HIS A 375 -4.51 -31.06 -6.06
CA HIS A 375 -5.24 -31.37 -7.30
C HIS A 375 -4.38 -32.02 -8.40
N ARG A 376 -3.39 -32.80 -7.98
CA ARG A 376 -2.49 -33.51 -8.89
C ARG A 376 -1.99 -34.81 -8.29
N PRO A 377 -1.53 -35.76 -9.11
CA PRO A 377 -0.75 -36.90 -8.62
C PRO A 377 0.55 -36.42 -7.96
N GLY A 378 0.93 -37.09 -6.88
CA GLY A 378 2.25 -36.91 -6.29
C GLY A 378 3.34 -37.53 -7.17
N GLU A 379 4.43 -36.82 -7.32
CA GLU A 379 5.65 -37.37 -7.90
C GLU A 379 6.22 -38.47 -7.01
N GLN A 380 6.80 -39.52 -7.63
CA GLN A 380 7.25 -40.71 -6.89
C GLN A 380 8.19 -40.36 -5.74
N ALA A 381 9.17 -39.48 -5.96
CA ALA A 381 10.12 -39.06 -4.93
C ALA A 381 9.45 -38.35 -3.75
N GLY A 382 8.44 -37.50 -4.01
CA GLY A 382 7.69 -36.80 -2.97
C GLY A 382 6.78 -37.75 -2.19
N VAL A 383 6.10 -38.67 -2.89
CA VAL A 383 5.30 -39.73 -2.26
C VAL A 383 6.17 -40.61 -1.36
N ASP A 384 7.33 -41.06 -1.85
CA ASP A 384 8.27 -41.89 -1.09
C ASP A 384 8.81 -41.14 0.14
N TYR A 385 9.09 -39.84 0.02
CA TYR A 385 9.49 -39.00 1.14
C TYR A 385 8.42 -38.99 2.25
N TRP A 386 7.16 -38.70 1.91
CA TRP A 386 6.08 -38.63 2.90
C TRP A 386 5.77 -39.98 3.53
N ILE A 387 5.84 -41.07 2.75
CA ILE A 387 5.70 -42.43 3.28
C ILE A 387 6.85 -42.73 4.26
N GLY A 388 8.08 -42.38 3.92
CA GLY A 388 9.23 -42.54 4.82
C GLY A 388 9.07 -41.76 6.12
N THR A 389 8.57 -40.52 6.03
CA THR A 389 8.23 -39.68 7.18
C THR A 389 7.21 -40.35 8.12
N LEU A 390 6.13 -40.91 7.57
CA LEU A 390 5.14 -41.68 8.34
C LEU A 390 5.74 -42.94 8.97
N GLN A 391 6.55 -43.69 8.22
CA GLN A 391 7.21 -44.90 8.69
C GLN A 391 8.25 -44.62 9.80
N SER A 392 8.81 -43.41 9.82
CA SER A 392 9.71 -42.95 10.88
C SER A 392 8.98 -42.49 12.15
N GLY A 393 7.65 -42.56 12.18
CA GLY A 393 6.82 -42.30 13.36
C GLY A 393 6.20 -40.90 13.42
N GLN A 394 6.33 -40.09 12.37
CA GLN A 394 5.68 -38.78 12.33
C GLN A 394 4.14 -38.96 12.25
N PRO A 395 3.37 -38.24 13.08
CA PRO A 395 1.91 -38.29 13.03
C PRO A 395 1.35 -37.86 11.67
N ARG A 396 0.29 -38.55 11.20
CA ARG A 396 -0.45 -38.17 9.98
C ARG A 396 -1.01 -36.74 10.04
N ALA A 397 -1.35 -36.26 11.24
CA ALA A 397 -1.81 -34.90 11.45
C ALA A 397 -0.74 -33.86 11.06
N ASP A 398 0.55 -34.16 11.31
CA ASP A 398 1.66 -33.28 10.91
C ASP A 398 1.92 -33.33 9.41
N VAL A 399 1.67 -34.47 8.77
CA VAL A 399 1.74 -34.58 7.30
C VAL A 399 0.61 -33.77 6.66
N LEU A 400 -0.63 -33.87 7.16
CA LEU A 400 -1.75 -33.06 6.68
C LEU A 400 -1.48 -31.56 6.85
N SER A 401 -1.02 -31.12 8.03
CA SER A 401 -0.68 -29.71 8.26
C SER A 401 0.47 -29.24 7.36
N SER A 402 1.44 -30.10 7.05
CA SER A 402 2.52 -29.78 6.10
C SER A 402 2.03 -29.60 4.67
N PHE A 403 1.06 -30.41 4.21
CA PHE A 403 0.42 -30.19 2.91
C PHE A 403 -0.41 -28.90 2.91
N SER A 404 -1.16 -28.63 3.99
CA SER A 404 -1.93 -27.40 4.17
C SER A 404 -1.05 -26.15 4.07
N GLU A 405 0.10 -26.14 4.75
CA GLU A 405 1.01 -24.99 4.82
C GLU A 405 2.11 -24.99 3.77
N GLY A 406 2.10 -25.97 2.86
CA GLY A 406 3.04 -26.04 1.75
C GLY A 406 2.91 -24.84 0.80
N GLY A 407 4.04 -24.41 0.23
CA GLY A 407 4.08 -23.24 -0.65
C GLY A 407 3.12 -23.30 -1.83
N GLU A 408 2.90 -24.49 -2.39
CA GLU A 408 1.95 -24.72 -3.49
C GLU A 408 0.50 -24.43 -3.07
N ASN A 409 0.06 -24.91 -1.90
CA ASN A 409 -1.29 -24.67 -1.40
C ASN A 409 -1.49 -23.20 -0.98
N LYS A 410 -0.48 -22.58 -0.35
CA LYS A 410 -0.50 -21.15 -0.02
C LYS A 410 -0.64 -20.28 -1.27
N ALA A 411 0.14 -20.57 -2.32
CA ALA A 411 0.07 -19.86 -3.58
C ALA A 411 -1.30 -20.04 -4.27
N ALA A 412 -1.89 -21.23 -4.20
CA ALA A 412 -3.22 -21.48 -4.76
C ALA A 412 -4.34 -20.67 -4.06
N LEU A 413 -4.16 -20.35 -2.78
CA LEU A 413 -5.18 -19.68 -1.97
C LEU A 413 -4.96 -18.17 -1.77
N VAL A 414 -3.80 -17.62 -2.15
CA VAL A 414 -3.54 -16.19 -2.02
C VAL A 414 -4.57 -15.33 -2.76
N GLY A 415 -5.03 -15.77 -3.95
CA GLY A 415 -6.08 -15.09 -4.71
C GLY A 415 -7.51 -15.29 -4.15
N VAL A 416 -7.68 -16.19 -3.17
CA VAL A 416 -8.97 -16.49 -2.54
C VAL A 416 -9.12 -15.74 -1.22
N ILE A 417 -8.05 -15.67 -0.42
CA ILE A 417 -8.09 -15.08 0.92
C ILE A 417 -7.22 -13.82 1.07
N GLY A 418 -6.49 -13.39 0.04
CA GLY A 418 -5.51 -12.30 0.11
C GLY A 418 -6.05 -10.97 0.65
N ASP A 419 -7.28 -10.63 0.26
CA ASP A 419 -8.00 -9.45 0.75
C ASP A 419 -8.68 -9.67 2.12
N GLY A 420 -8.37 -10.78 2.78
CA GLY A 420 -9.03 -11.25 3.99
C GLY A 420 -10.31 -12.06 3.70
N PHE A 421 -10.90 -12.62 4.75
CA PHE A 421 -12.15 -13.37 4.63
C PHE A 421 -13.08 -13.14 5.81
N HIS A 422 -14.38 -13.27 5.54
CA HIS A 422 -15.41 -13.13 6.55
C HIS A 422 -15.57 -14.38 7.41
N TYR A 423 -15.73 -14.19 8.70
CA TYR A 423 -16.07 -15.25 9.65
C TYR A 423 -17.12 -14.77 10.67
N THR A 424 -17.65 -15.72 11.44
CA THR A 424 -18.52 -15.45 12.58
C THR A 424 -17.70 -15.65 13.85
N PRO A 425 -17.42 -14.61 14.65
CA PRO A 425 -16.69 -14.78 15.90
C PRO A 425 -17.31 -15.82 16.80
N TYR A 426 -16.48 -16.69 17.36
CA TYR A 426 -16.90 -17.64 18.38
C TYR A 426 -16.76 -16.98 19.76
N PRO A 427 -17.79 -17.08 20.63
CA PRO A 427 -17.83 -16.39 21.93
C PRO A 427 -16.75 -16.83 22.92
#